data_AF-A0A9X4PKX3-F1
#
_entry.id   AF-A0A9X4PKX3-F1
#
_cell.length_a   1.000
_cell.length_b   1.000
_cell.length_c   1.000
_cell.angle_alpha   90.00
_cell.angle_beta   90.00
_cell.angle_gamma   90.00
#
_symmetry.space_group_name_H-M   'P 1'
#
loop_
_entity.id
_entity.type
_entity.pdbx_description
1 polymer ?
#
loop_
_entity_poly.entity_id
_entity_poly.type
_entity_poly.pdbx_seq_one_letter_code
_entity_poly.pdbx_strand_id
1 'polypeptide(L)' 'MKTLYDVQELLKKYGFINFMTNRLDAIYFMQQELTNMVEQGIFEKSDKEYLAAQLILRREERIEKEKLNG' A
#
# COMPACT_ATOMS: atom_id res chain seq x y z
N MET A 1 0.55 -6.95 -10.26
CA MET A 1 0.14 -5.80 -9.45
C MET A 1 0.40 -4.52 -10.23
N LYS A 2 -0.64 -3.75 -10.57
CA LYS A 2 -0.58 -2.52 -11.39
C LYS A 2 -1.34 -1.35 -10.79
N THR A 3 -2.29 -1.62 -9.89
CA THR A 3 -3.23 -0.64 -9.35
C THR A 3 -3.27 -0.69 -7.82
N LEU A 4 -3.86 0.33 -7.19
CA LEU A 4 -4.12 0.34 -5.74
C LEU A 4 -4.95 -0.87 -5.30
N TYR A 5 -5.91 -1.31 -6.12
CA TYR A 5 -6.76 -2.47 -5.84
C TYR A 5 -5.94 -3.76 -5.78
N ASP A 6 -4.96 -3.93 -6.66
CA ASP A 6 -4.09 -5.11 -6.61
C ASP A 6 -3.27 -5.16 -5.31
N VAL A 7 -2.87 -4.00 -4.77
CA VAL A 7 -2.19 -3.91 -3.46
C VAL A 7 -3.15 -4.27 -2.33
N GLN A 8 -4.40 -3.80 -2.39
CA GLN A 8 -5.44 -4.18 -1.42
C GLN A 8 -5.67 -5.70 -1.41
N GLU A 9 -5.80 -6.31 -2.59
CA GLU A 9 -5.97 -7.76 -2.71
C GLU A 9 -4.75 -8.53 -2.22
N LEU A 10 -3.53 -8.01 -2.40
CA LEU A 10 -2.33 -8.60 -1.82
C LEU A 10 -2.43 -8.61 -0.29
N LEU A 11 -2.69 -7.46 0.33
CA LEU A 11 -2.71 -7.33 1.79
C LEU A 11 -3.86 -8.14 2.43
N LYS A 12 -5.00 -8.27 1.75
CA LYS A 12 -6.13 -9.12 2.19
C LYS A 12 -5.74 -10.58 2.37
N LYS A 13 -4.81 -11.11 1.56
CA LYS A 13 -4.33 -12.51 1.69
C LYS A 13 -3.64 -12.77 3.04
N TYR A 14 -3.14 -11.70 3.67
CA TYR A 14 -2.47 -11.75 4.96
C TYR A 14 -3.34 -11.24 6.11
N GLY A 15 -4.64 -11.05 5.87
CA GLY A 15 -5.61 -10.67 6.90
C GLY A 15 -5.78 -9.16 7.11
N PHE A 16 -5.09 -8.31 6.34
CA PHE A 16 -5.28 -6.88 6.42
C PHE A 16 -6.50 -6.42 5.60
N ILE A 17 -7.46 -5.77 6.27
CA ILE A 17 -8.62 -5.14 5.65
C ILE A 17 -8.62 -3.66 6.01
N ASN A 18 -8.64 -2.82 4.97
CA ASN A 18 -8.63 -1.37 5.13
C ASN A 18 -10.05 -0.81 5.23
N PHE A 19 -10.36 -0.14 6.34
CA PHE A 19 -11.67 0.48 6.58
C PHE A 19 -11.65 2.02 6.50
N MET A 20 -10.52 2.61 6.09
CA MET A 20 -10.41 4.06 6.02
C MET A 20 -11.28 4.62 4.90
N THR A 21 -12.07 5.64 5.23
CA THR A 21 -12.94 6.35 4.26
C THR A 21 -12.18 7.41 3.47
N ASN A 22 -11.14 8.01 4.07
CA ASN A 22 -10.23 8.91 3.38
C ASN A 22 -9.19 8.12 2.59
N ARG A 23 -8.98 8.48 1.31
CA ARG A 23 -8.08 7.76 0.41
C ARG A 23 -6.59 7.89 0.78
N LEU A 24 -6.16 9.05 1.26
CA LEU A 24 -4.78 9.23 1.74
C LEU A 24 -4.52 8.41 2.99
N ASP A 25 -5.46 8.42 3.94
CA ASP A 25 -5.35 7.58 5.13
C ASP A 25 -5.32 6.10 4.75
N ALA A 26 -6.19 5.68 3.83
CA ALA A 26 -6.19 4.31 3.33
C ALA A 26 -4.82 3.92 2.75
N ILE A 27 -4.22 4.77 1.91
CA ILE A 27 -2.88 4.54 1.34
C ILE A 27 -1.82 4.50 2.43
N TYR A 28 -1.86 5.43 3.39
CA TYR A 28 -0.92 5.49 4.51
C TYR A 28 -0.93 4.19 5.33
N PHE A 29 -2.10 3.70 5.73
CA PHE A 29 -2.19 2.46 6.50
C PHE A 29 -1.74 1.23 5.70
N MET A 30 -1.96 1.20 4.38
CA MET A 30 -1.41 0.14 3.53
C MET A 30 0.13 0.18 3.46
N GLN A 31 0.73 1.39 3.45
CA GLN A 31 2.19 1.54 3.49
C GLN A 31 2.78 1.09 4.84
N GLN A 32 2.11 1.42 5.96
CA GLN A 32 2.51 0.96 7.29
C GLN A 32 2.42 -0.56 7.39
N GLU A 33 1.31 -1.15 6.95
CA GLU A 33 1.15 -2.60 6.99
C GLU A 33 2.22 -3.33 6.18
N LEU A 34 2.52 -2.85 4.96
CA LEU A 34 3.57 -3.42 4.14
C LEU A 34 4.96 -3.33 4.81
N THR A 35 5.20 -2.28 5.60
CA THR A 35 6.43 -2.12 6.39
C THR A 35 6.48 -3.11 7.55
N ASN A 36 5.37 -3.26 8.29
CA ASN A 36 5.23 -4.24 9.37
C ASN A 36 5.47 -5.67 8.88
N MET A 37 4.95 -6.01 7.70
CA MET A 37 5.16 -7.34 7.10
C MET A 37 6.64 -7.64 6.84
N VAL A 38 7.43 -6.64 6.46
CA VAL A 38 8.90 -6.81 6.34
C VAL A 38 9.56 -6.99 7.70
N GLU A 39 9.16 -6.21 8.69
CA GLU A 39 9.69 -6.32 10.07
C GLU A 39 9.37 -7.69 10.69
N GLN A 40 8.22 -8.27 10.34
CA GLN A 40 7.79 -9.60 10.77
C GLN A 40 8.39 -10.73 9.91
N GLY A 41 9.15 -10.42 8.86
CA GLY A 41 9.76 -11.40 7.97
C GLY A 41 8.80 -12.09 7.00
N ILE A 42 7.59 -11.54 6.79
CA ILE A 42 6.62 -12.03 5.80
C ILE A 42 7.11 -11.71 4.38
N PHE A 43 7.75 -10.55 4.20
CA PHE A 43 8.41 -10.14 2.96
C PHE A 43 9.85 -9.71 3.23
N GLU A 44 10.71 -9.88 2.24
CA GLU A 44 12.00 -9.21 2.17
C GLU A 44 11.88 -7.88 1.39
N LYS A 45 12.74 -6.90 1.71
CA LYS A 45 12.78 -5.64 0.96
C LYS A 45 13.16 -5.83 -0.51
N SER A 46 13.85 -6.93 -0.84
CA SER A 46 14.22 -7.35 -2.19
C SER A 46 13.07 -7.98 -2.97
N ASP A 47 11.96 -8.33 -2.32
CA ASP A 47 10.86 -9.04 -2.97
C ASP A 47 10.20 -8.17 -4.03
N LYS A 48 10.03 -8.74 -5.23
CA LYS A 48 9.40 -8.05 -6.35
C LYS A 48 7.98 -7.61 -6.02
N GLU A 49 7.24 -8.39 -5.25
CA GLU A 49 5.88 -8.04 -4.81
C GLU A 49 5.91 -6.84 -3.87
N TYR A 50 6.74 -6.86 -2.83
CA TYR A 50 6.91 -5.74 -1.91
C TYR A 50 7.30 -4.44 -2.64
N LEU A 51 8.32 -4.50 -3.51
CA LEU A 51 8.78 -3.35 -4.28
C LEU A 51 7.69 -2.80 -5.19
N ALA A 52 6.96 -3.67 -5.88
CA ALA A 52 5.85 -3.26 -6.74
C ALA A 52 4.71 -2.61 -5.93
N ALA A 53 4.36 -3.17 -4.77
CA ALA A 53 3.34 -2.61 -3.88
C ALA A 53 3.74 -1.21 -3.38
N GLN A 54 4.98 -1.05 -2.91
CA GLN A 54 5.50 0.26 -2.49
C GLN A 54 5.43 1.30 -3.60
N LEU A 55 5.88 0.95 -4.81
CA LEU A 55 5.89 1.88 -5.95
C LEU A 55 4.47 2.35 -6.31
N ILE A 56 3.51 1.43 -6.29
CA ILE A 56 2.10 1.74 -6.55
C ILE A 56 1.55 2.66 -5.45
N LEU A 57 1.74 2.31 -4.18
CA LEU A 57 1.24 3.13 -3.07
C LEU A 57 1.81 4.56 -3.11
N ARG A 58 3.13 4.72 -3.36
CA ARG A 58 3.76 6.04 -3.49
C ARG A 58 3.20 6.84 -4.67
N ARG A 59 2.97 6.20 -5.81
CA ARG A 59 2.38 6.84 -6.99
C ARG A 59 0.96 7.33 -6.68
N GLU A 60 0.14 6.48 -6.06
CA GLU A 60 -1.26 6.80 -5.73
C GLU A 60 -1.35 7.90 -4.67
N GLU A 61 -0.47 7.89 -3.67
CA GLU A 61 -0.38 8.95 -2.67
C GLU A 61 -0.10 10.31 -3.32
N ARG A 62 0.86 10.36 -4.25
CA ARG A 62 1.20 11.58 -4.98
C ARG A 62 0.01 12.11 -5.78
N ILE A 63 -0.65 11.23 -6.55
CA ILE A 63 -1.83 11.60 -7.35
C ILE A 63 -2.94 12.16 -6.44
N GLU A 64 -3.16 11.55 -5.28
CA GLU A 64 -4.23 11.98 -4.38
C GLU A 64 -3.89 13.31 -3.68
N LYS A 65 -2.63 13.54 -3.30
CA LYS A 65 -2.18 14.85 -2.79
C LYS A 65 -2.31 15.95 -3.84
N GLU A 66 -1.98 15.66 -5.10
CA GLU A 66 -2.12 16.62 -6.21
C GLU A 66 -3.58 17.06 -6.38
N LYS A 67 -4.55 16.16 -6.19
CA LYS A 67 -5.99 16.51 -6.25
C LYS A 67 -6.49 17.39 -5.10
N LEU A 68 -5.88 17.30 -3.92
CA LEU A 68 -6.27 18.11 -2.77
C LEU A 68 -5.73 19.54 -2.85
N ASN A 69 -4.66 19.73 -3.61
CA ASN A 69 -3.97 21.02 -3.73
C ASN A 69 -4.42 21.84 -4.95
N GLY A 70 -5.33 21.31 -5.78
CA GLY A 70 -5.89 21.99 -6.95
C GLY A 70 -7.38 22.26 -6.77
#